data_AF-A0A445DQ73-F1
#
_entry.id   AF-A0A445DQ73-F1
#
_cell.length_a   1.000
_cell.length_b   1.000
_cell.length_c   1.000
_cell.angle_alpha   90.00
_cell.angle_beta   90.00
_cell.angle_gamma   90.00
#
_symmetry.space_group_name_H-M   'P 1'
#
loop_
_entity.id
_entity.type
_entity.pdbx_description
1 polymer ?
#
loop_
_entity_poly.entity_id
_entity_poly.type
_entity_poly.pdbx_seq_one_letter_code
_entity_poly.pdbx_strand_id
1 'polypeptide(L)'
;MPFGECSITLQDVAYQLGLPIDGEPVSGCLTEFENFMEHGRPAWVWFRELFGELPPQSKVKQMTVCYTWFHERFRVLPADASDETVRVYARAYILMLLSSQLFADKNANRVHLRWLPYLASLDDLGRYSWASAALAWLYRCLCRGTNRNVVNLAGPLQLLQSWIFWRFPTLRPSGFDRFGFPLASRWATFMPRNDGGAQRLASARLLLDRLRVHDVSYLDIDLTCIGLC
;
A
#
# COMPACT_ATOMS: atom_id res chain seq x y z
N MET A 1 22.61 12.38 12.18
CA MET A 1 21.28 12.02 12.72
C MET A 1 21.49 10.97 13.79
N PRO A 2 20.88 11.11 14.97
CA PRO A 2 20.87 10.02 15.96
C PRO A 2 20.19 8.79 15.36
N PHE A 3 20.74 7.62 15.66
CA PHE A 3 20.17 6.35 15.23
C PHE A 3 18.83 6.13 15.95
N GLY A 4 17.74 5.96 15.21
CA GLY A 4 16.39 5.74 15.77
C GLY A 4 15.42 6.93 15.69
N GLU A 5 15.89 8.15 15.42
CA GLU A 5 15.00 9.34 15.32
C GLU A 5 14.41 9.57 13.92
N CYS A 6 14.81 8.79 12.91
CA CYS A 6 14.41 9.00 11.51
C CYS A 6 13.91 7.69 10.89
N SER A 7 12.93 7.08 11.55
CA SER A 7 12.28 5.83 11.16
C SER A 7 10.78 6.03 11.05
N ILE A 8 10.12 5.25 10.18
CA ILE A 8 8.65 5.28 10.02
C ILE A 8 8.01 4.55 11.19
N THR A 9 7.08 5.20 11.88
CA THR A 9 6.35 4.62 13.04
C THR A 9 4.97 4.10 12.64
N LEU A 10 4.27 3.44 13.56
CA LEU A 10 2.87 3.03 13.34
C LEU A 10 1.93 4.25 13.22
N GLN A 11 2.17 5.30 14.01
CA GLN A 11 1.45 6.57 13.88
C GLN A 11 1.62 7.15 12.48
N ASP A 12 2.86 7.18 11.96
CA ASP A 12 3.09 7.64 10.58
C ASP A 12 2.22 6.88 9.59
N VAL A 13 2.13 5.54 9.70
CA VAL A 13 1.31 4.74 8.79
C VAL A 13 -0.17 5.09 8.89
N ALA A 14 -0.68 5.28 10.11
CA ALA A 14 -2.07 5.67 10.32
C ALA A 14 -2.39 7.04 9.72
N TYR A 15 -1.54 8.05 9.92
CA TYR A 15 -1.79 9.38 9.35
C TYR A 15 -1.52 9.44 7.84
N GLN A 16 -0.53 8.71 7.36
CA GLN A 16 -0.15 8.71 5.95
C GLN A 16 -1.14 7.93 5.10
N LEU A 17 -1.56 6.74 5.53
CA LEU A 17 -2.43 5.85 4.75
C LEU A 17 -3.86 5.70 5.29
N GLY A 18 -4.16 6.15 6.51
CA GLY A 18 -5.46 5.97 7.13
C GLY A 18 -5.73 4.54 7.59
N LEU A 19 -4.67 3.75 7.82
CA LEU A 19 -4.80 2.34 8.20
C LEU A 19 -4.90 2.16 9.72
N PRO A 20 -5.72 1.22 10.21
CA PRO A 20 -5.85 0.92 11.62
C PRO A 20 -4.55 0.35 12.21
N ILE A 21 -4.17 0.88 13.39
CA ILE A 21 -3.04 0.40 14.20
C ILE A 21 -3.48 -0.74 15.09
N ASP A 22 -4.61 -0.59 15.77
CA ASP A 22 -5.11 -1.61 16.69
C ASP A 22 -5.84 -2.73 15.96
N GLY A 23 -5.93 -3.89 16.62
CA GLY A 23 -6.68 -5.04 16.14
C GLY A 23 -5.84 -6.29 15.93
N GLU A 24 -6.45 -7.27 15.28
CA GLU A 24 -5.87 -8.60 15.09
C GLU A 24 -4.66 -8.54 14.14
N PRO A 25 -3.62 -9.35 14.38
CA PRO A 25 -2.49 -9.41 13.46
C PRO A 25 -2.95 -9.92 12.10
N VAL A 26 -2.48 -9.27 11.03
CA VAL A 26 -2.52 -9.86 9.69
C VAL A 26 -1.47 -10.98 9.65
N SER A 27 -1.87 -12.12 10.20
CA SER A 27 -1.02 -13.29 10.39
C SER A 27 -1.27 -14.34 9.32
N GLY A 28 -0.22 -15.07 8.97
CA GLY A 28 -0.25 -16.07 7.92
C GLY A 28 1.08 -16.03 7.20
N CYS A 29 1.96 -16.98 7.54
CA CYS A 29 3.09 -17.25 6.67
C CYS A 29 2.50 -17.54 5.28
N LEU A 30 2.86 -16.70 4.31
CA LEU A 30 2.28 -16.58 2.97
C LEU A 30 2.42 -17.85 2.11
N THR A 31 2.98 -18.91 2.67
CA THR A 31 3.15 -20.26 2.12
C THR A 31 2.02 -21.22 2.50
N GLU A 32 1.27 -20.94 3.58
CA GLU A 32 0.23 -21.83 4.12
C GLU A 32 -1.14 -21.16 4.19
N PHE A 33 -1.36 -20.06 3.48
CA PHE A 33 -2.66 -19.36 3.46
C PHE A 33 -3.82 -20.28 3.02
N GLU A 34 -3.51 -21.35 2.27
CA GLU A 34 -4.49 -22.38 1.91
C GLU A 34 -5.09 -23.07 3.15
N ASN A 35 -4.32 -23.18 4.24
CA ASN A 35 -4.77 -23.73 5.53
C ASN A 35 -5.73 -22.79 6.29
N PHE A 36 -5.73 -21.49 5.95
CA PHE A 36 -6.63 -20.49 6.56
C PHE A 36 -7.97 -20.37 5.83
N MET A 37 -8.12 -21.03 4.68
CA MET A 37 -9.42 -21.10 4.00
C MET A 37 -10.32 -22.02 4.82
N GLU A 38 -11.49 -21.52 5.25
CA GLU A 38 -12.40 -22.29 6.12
C GLU A 38 -12.61 -23.69 5.55
N HIS A 39 -12.36 -24.69 6.40
CA HIS A 39 -12.53 -26.12 6.10
C HIS A 39 -11.59 -26.68 5.00
N GLY A 40 -10.46 -26.03 4.72
CA GLY A 40 -9.50 -26.49 3.70
C GLY A 40 -10.05 -26.41 2.27
N ARG A 41 -11.03 -25.53 2.04
CA ARG A 41 -11.64 -25.31 0.72
C ARG A 41 -10.58 -24.75 -0.26
N PRO A 42 -10.58 -25.15 -1.55
CA PRO A 42 -9.63 -24.61 -2.52
C PRO A 42 -9.81 -23.10 -2.77
N ALA A 43 -8.72 -22.37 -2.99
CA ALA A 43 -8.72 -20.90 -3.17
C ALA A 43 -9.61 -20.42 -4.31
N TRP A 44 -9.73 -21.23 -5.35
CA TRP A 44 -10.57 -20.92 -6.51
C TRP A 44 -12.07 -21.11 -6.24
N VAL A 45 -12.45 -21.94 -5.26
CA VAL A 45 -13.84 -22.03 -4.81
C VAL A 45 -14.23 -20.72 -4.11
N TRP A 46 -13.40 -20.28 -3.16
CA TRP A 46 -13.56 -18.98 -2.50
C TRP A 46 -13.57 -17.82 -3.47
N PHE A 47 -12.67 -17.83 -4.46
CA PHE A 47 -12.65 -16.83 -5.51
C PHE A 47 -14.02 -16.72 -6.19
N ARG A 48 -14.59 -17.85 -6.62
CA ARG A 48 -15.89 -17.87 -7.28
C ARG A 48 -17.01 -17.39 -6.35
N GLU A 49 -16.99 -17.76 -5.08
CA GLU A 49 -17.99 -17.30 -4.10
C GLU A 49 -17.93 -15.79 -3.88
N LEU A 50 -16.71 -15.22 -3.79
CA LEU A 50 -16.52 -13.79 -3.52
C LEU A 50 -16.71 -12.89 -4.75
N PHE A 51 -16.47 -13.42 -5.95
CA PHE A 51 -16.50 -12.64 -7.20
C PHE A 51 -17.56 -13.07 -8.21
N GLY A 52 -18.26 -14.18 -7.97
CA GLY A 52 -19.30 -14.75 -8.85
C GLY A 52 -18.77 -15.48 -10.09
N GLU A 53 -17.51 -15.25 -10.47
CA GLU A 53 -16.91 -15.83 -11.68
C GLU A 53 -15.44 -16.22 -11.47
N LEU A 54 -14.89 -17.02 -12.38
CA LEU A 54 -13.47 -17.34 -12.42
C LEU A 54 -12.79 -16.61 -13.58
N PRO A 55 -11.53 -16.16 -13.40
CA PRO A 55 -10.74 -15.65 -14.50
C PRO A 55 -10.45 -16.75 -15.54
N PRO A 56 -10.21 -16.38 -16.81
CA PRO A 56 -9.73 -17.32 -17.81
C PRO A 56 -8.42 -17.98 -17.36
N GLN A 57 -8.24 -19.27 -17.68
CA GLN A 57 -7.03 -20.04 -17.38
C GLN A 57 -5.75 -19.32 -17.85
N SER A 58 -5.80 -18.63 -18.99
CA SER A 58 -4.66 -17.85 -19.54
C SER A 58 -4.26 -16.65 -18.68
N LYS A 59 -5.13 -16.17 -17.79
CA LYS A 59 -4.86 -15.07 -16.85
C LYS A 59 -4.42 -15.58 -15.48
N VAL A 60 -4.52 -16.88 -15.24
CA VAL A 60 -4.14 -17.56 -14.00
C VAL A 60 -2.74 -18.15 -14.12
N LYS A 61 -1.95 -18.05 -13.06
CA LYS A 61 -0.76 -18.89 -12.89
C LYS A 61 -0.47 -19.01 -11.40
N GLN A 62 -0.47 -20.25 -10.92
CA GLN A 62 -0.46 -20.58 -9.49
C GLN A 62 -1.55 -19.79 -8.75
N MET A 63 -1.23 -19.18 -7.61
CA MET A 63 -2.18 -18.45 -6.76
C MET A 63 -2.27 -16.96 -7.08
N THR A 64 -2.11 -16.62 -8.36
CA THR A 64 -2.15 -15.24 -8.82
C THR A 64 -2.95 -15.09 -10.10
N VAL A 65 -3.63 -13.94 -10.23
CA VAL A 65 -4.43 -13.55 -11.39
C VAL A 65 -3.78 -12.33 -12.03
N CYS A 66 -3.87 -12.20 -13.35
CA CYS A 66 -3.39 -11.02 -14.08
C CYS A 66 -4.10 -9.75 -13.59
N TYR A 67 -3.32 -8.72 -13.24
CA TYR A 67 -3.85 -7.44 -12.76
C TYR A 67 -4.73 -6.77 -13.81
N THR A 68 -4.32 -6.79 -15.08
CA THR A 68 -5.10 -6.12 -16.15
C THR A 68 -6.49 -6.71 -16.32
N TRP A 69 -6.63 -8.04 -16.17
CA TRP A 69 -7.95 -8.68 -16.20
C TRP A 69 -8.83 -8.23 -15.04
N PHE A 70 -8.29 -8.22 -13.82
CA PHE A 70 -9.00 -7.75 -12.64
C PHE A 70 -9.46 -6.30 -12.80
N HIS A 71 -8.54 -5.44 -13.23
CA HIS A 71 -8.82 -4.04 -13.48
C HIS A 71 -9.92 -3.88 -14.54
N GLU A 72 -9.78 -4.49 -15.72
CA GLU A 72 -10.78 -4.39 -16.78
C GLU A 72 -12.16 -4.90 -16.34
N ARG A 73 -12.20 -5.98 -15.57
CA ARG A 73 -13.44 -6.61 -15.13
C ARG A 73 -14.21 -5.79 -14.08
N PHE A 74 -13.48 -5.14 -13.16
CA PHE A 74 -14.05 -4.47 -11.99
C PHE A 74 -13.86 -2.94 -12.01
N ARG A 75 -13.37 -2.35 -13.11
CA ARG A 75 -13.15 -0.89 -13.22
C ARG A 75 -14.43 -0.07 -13.16
N VAL A 76 -15.51 -0.56 -13.79
CA VAL A 76 -16.76 0.21 -13.93
C VAL A 76 -17.89 -0.55 -13.26
N LEU A 77 -18.39 0.02 -12.17
CA LEU A 77 -19.59 -0.46 -11.49
C LEU A 77 -20.83 -0.10 -12.33
N PRO A 78 -21.77 -1.04 -12.57
CA PRO A 78 -23.05 -0.74 -13.20
C PRO A 78 -23.83 0.33 -12.43
N ALA A 79 -24.56 1.21 -13.15
CA ALA A 79 -25.29 2.31 -12.52
C ALA A 79 -26.45 1.86 -11.63
N ASP A 80 -27.00 0.68 -11.93
CA ASP A 80 -28.12 0.02 -11.26
C ASP A 80 -27.66 -1.19 -10.42
N ALA A 81 -26.40 -1.19 -9.98
CA ALA A 81 -25.81 -2.27 -9.21
C ALA A 81 -26.56 -2.50 -7.88
N SER A 82 -26.90 -3.76 -7.60
CA SER A 82 -27.37 -4.19 -6.28
C SER A 82 -26.27 -4.06 -5.22
N ASP A 83 -26.64 -3.99 -3.94
CA ASP A 83 -25.68 -3.98 -2.82
C ASP A 83 -24.71 -5.17 -2.84
N GLU A 84 -25.18 -6.33 -3.31
CA GLU A 84 -24.35 -7.52 -3.50
C GLU A 84 -23.28 -7.29 -4.58
N THR A 85 -23.66 -6.70 -5.71
CA THR A 85 -22.74 -6.33 -6.79
C THR A 85 -21.72 -5.29 -6.30
N VAL A 86 -22.17 -4.29 -5.53
CA VAL A 86 -21.28 -3.28 -4.92
C VAL A 86 -20.24 -3.96 -4.03
N ARG A 87 -20.65 -4.92 -3.20
CA ARG A 87 -19.72 -5.69 -2.34
C ARG A 87 -18.69 -6.49 -3.13
N VAL A 88 -19.09 -7.11 -4.24
CA VAL A 88 -18.15 -7.80 -5.15
C VAL A 88 -17.10 -6.84 -5.70
N TYR A 89 -17.52 -5.67 -6.18
CA TYR A 89 -16.62 -4.64 -6.71
C TYR A 89 -15.70 -4.06 -5.63
N ALA A 90 -16.21 -3.82 -4.44
CA ALA A 90 -15.42 -3.37 -3.29
C ALA A 90 -14.33 -4.40 -2.94
N ARG A 91 -14.68 -5.70 -2.86
CA ARG A 91 -13.70 -6.78 -2.64
C ARG A 91 -12.62 -6.79 -3.72
N ALA A 92 -12.99 -6.62 -4.98
CA ALA A 92 -12.04 -6.63 -6.09
C ALA A 92 -11.07 -5.45 -6.01
N TYR A 93 -11.60 -4.26 -5.74
CA TYR A 93 -10.80 -3.05 -5.56
C TYR A 93 -9.82 -3.19 -4.37
N ILE A 94 -10.29 -3.66 -3.22
CA ILE A 94 -9.46 -3.87 -2.03
C ILE A 94 -8.37 -4.92 -2.32
N LEU A 95 -8.72 -6.04 -2.95
CA LEU A 95 -7.76 -7.09 -3.33
C LEU A 95 -6.64 -6.54 -4.24
N MET A 96 -7.01 -5.71 -5.20
CA MET A 96 -6.07 -5.04 -6.10
C MET A 96 -5.18 -4.04 -5.34
N LEU A 97 -5.73 -3.28 -4.39
CA LEU A 97 -4.99 -2.33 -3.57
C LEU A 97 -3.98 -3.05 -2.67
N LEU A 98 -4.41 -4.12 -2.00
CA LEU A 98 -3.55 -4.96 -1.17
C LEU A 98 -2.41 -5.56 -2.00
N SER A 99 -2.70 -6.07 -3.19
CA SER A 99 -1.69 -6.76 -4.01
C SER A 99 -0.76 -5.83 -4.78
N SER A 100 -1.22 -4.64 -5.19
CA SER A 100 -0.46 -3.76 -6.10
C SER A 100 0.12 -2.53 -5.45
N GLN A 101 -0.44 -2.06 -4.32
CA GLN A 101 0.01 -0.86 -3.62
C GLN A 101 0.62 -1.21 -2.27
N LEU A 102 -0.14 -1.90 -1.41
CA LEU A 102 0.26 -2.08 0.00
C LEU A 102 1.31 -3.18 0.18
N PHE A 103 1.13 -4.31 -0.49
CA PHE A 103 1.98 -5.49 -0.38
C PHE A 103 2.56 -5.91 -1.73
N ALA A 104 2.78 -4.94 -2.61
CA ALA A 104 3.37 -5.16 -3.92
C ALA A 104 4.68 -5.95 -3.81
N ASP A 105 4.81 -6.99 -4.62
CA ASP A 105 6.06 -7.68 -4.85
C ASP A 105 6.71 -7.19 -6.15
N LYS A 106 7.80 -7.84 -6.59
CA LYS A 106 8.48 -7.46 -7.84
C LYS A 106 7.65 -7.79 -9.09
N ASN A 107 6.57 -8.55 -8.95
CA ASN A 107 5.69 -8.98 -10.03
C ASN A 107 4.42 -8.13 -10.05
N ALA A 108 4.60 -6.82 -10.26
CA ALA A 108 3.55 -5.80 -10.13
C ALA A 108 2.33 -5.99 -11.06
N ASN A 109 2.38 -6.92 -12.02
CA ASN A 109 1.27 -7.19 -12.94
C ASN A 109 0.34 -8.32 -12.47
N ARG A 110 0.45 -8.76 -11.20
CA ARG A 110 -0.36 -9.86 -10.68
C ARG A 110 -0.98 -9.56 -9.32
N VAL A 111 -2.20 -10.06 -9.14
CA VAL A 111 -2.99 -9.99 -7.92
C VAL A 111 -2.89 -11.34 -7.23
N HIS A 112 -2.46 -11.38 -5.96
CA HIS A 112 -2.25 -12.62 -5.23
C HIS A 112 -3.48 -12.97 -4.39
N LEU A 113 -3.92 -14.23 -4.46
CA LEU A 113 -5.12 -14.72 -3.77
C LEU A 113 -4.96 -14.94 -2.26
N ARG A 114 -3.81 -14.58 -1.69
CA ARG A 114 -3.51 -14.75 -0.26
C ARG A 114 -4.40 -13.88 0.62
N TRP A 115 -4.97 -12.82 0.05
CA TRP A 115 -5.79 -11.85 0.76
C TRP A 115 -7.29 -12.23 0.76
N LEU A 116 -7.70 -13.29 0.04
CA LEU A 116 -9.10 -13.71 -0.01
C LEU A 116 -9.71 -13.98 1.36
N PRO A 117 -9.01 -14.62 2.34
CA PRO A 117 -9.55 -14.82 3.68
C PRO A 117 -10.07 -13.52 4.33
N TYR A 118 -9.31 -12.44 4.19
CA TYR A 118 -9.65 -11.13 4.76
C TYR A 118 -10.82 -10.44 4.04
N LEU A 119 -11.17 -10.88 2.83
CA LEU A 119 -12.23 -10.29 2.01
C LEU A 119 -13.56 -11.02 2.13
N ALA A 120 -13.62 -12.13 2.87
CA ALA A 120 -14.87 -12.86 3.11
C ALA A 120 -15.92 -11.94 3.74
N SER A 121 -15.52 -11.25 4.81
CA SER A 121 -16.33 -10.27 5.52
C SER A 121 -15.67 -8.90 5.43
N LEU A 122 -16.29 -7.99 4.66
CA LEU A 122 -15.82 -6.60 4.58
C LEU A 122 -15.98 -5.87 5.93
N ASP A 123 -16.93 -6.29 6.76
CA ASP A 123 -17.16 -5.74 8.10
C ASP A 123 -16.01 -6.11 9.06
N ASP A 124 -15.44 -7.31 8.90
CA ASP A 124 -14.31 -7.75 9.71
C ASP A 124 -12.97 -7.21 9.20
N LEU A 125 -12.91 -6.71 7.96
CA LEU A 125 -11.68 -6.17 7.37
C LEU A 125 -11.07 -5.05 8.23
N GLY A 126 -11.91 -4.22 8.85
CA GLY A 126 -11.46 -3.12 9.72
C GLY A 126 -10.86 -3.57 11.07
N ARG A 127 -11.00 -4.85 11.44
CA ARG A 127 -10.52 -5.37 12.73
C ARG A 127 -9.04 -5.75 12.73
N TYR A 128 -8.39 -5.74 11.57
CA TYR A 128 -6.98 -6.13 11.46
C TYR A 128 -6.06 -4.93 11.54
N SER A 129 -4.89 -5.11 12.16
CA SER A 129 -3.82 -4.13 12.23
C SER A 129 -3.09 -3.98 10.88
N TRP A 130 -3.76 -3.38 9.90
CA TRP A 130 -3.21 -3.16 8.56
C TRP A 130 -2.01 -2.23 8.57
N ALA A 131 -1.95 -1.27 9.50
CA ALA A 131 -0.79 -0.40 9.65
C ALA A 131 0.47 -1.19 10.02
N SER A 132 0.37 -2.11 10.99
CA SER A 132 1.48 -2.97 11.39
C SER A 132 1.93 -3.88 10.26
N ALA A 133 0.98 -4.48 9.54
CA ALA A 133 1.28 -5.34 8.40
C ALA A 133 2.03 -4.57 7.29
N ALA A 134 1.52 -3.38 6.93
CA ALA A 134 2.13 -2.52 5.92
C ALA A 134 3.55 -2.07 6.33
N LEU A 135 3.74 -1.68 7.59
CA LEU A 135 5.03 -1.26 8.11
C LEU A 135 6.05 -2.40 8.13
N ALA A 136 5.66 -3.57 8.60
CA ALA A 136 6.51 -4.76 8.59
C ALA A 136 6.92 -5.14 7.16
N TRP A 137 6.00 -5.07 6.21
CA TRP A 137 6.31 -5.32 4.80
C TRP A 137 7.25 -4.26 4.21
N LEU A 138 7.04 -2.98 4.52
CA LEU A 138 7.93 -1.90 4.12
C LEU A 138 9.35 -2.14 4.61
N TYR A 139 9.53 -2.42 5.91
CA TYR A 139 10.85 -2.70 6.47
C TYR A 139 11.50 -3.92 5.83
N ARG A 140 10.74 -4.99 5.57
CA ARG A 140 11.25 -6.16 4.83
C ARG A 140 11.72 -5.78 3.43
N CYS A 141 11.01 -4.91 2.72
CA CYS A 141 11.39 -4.43 1.41
C CYS A 141 12.64 -3.54 1.46
N LEU A 142 12.74 -2.62 2.42
CA LEU A 142 13.91 -1.77 2.63
C LEU A 142 15.16 -2.61 2.96
N CYS A 143 15.04 -3.58 3.87
CA CYS A 143 16.11 -4.51 4.19
C CYS A 143 16.56 -5.35 3.00
N ARG A 144 15.64 -5.72 2.09
CA ARG A 144 16.01 -6.39 0.83
C ARG A 144 16.68 -5.43 -0.15
N GLY A 145 16.26 -4.18 -0.18
CA GLY A 145 16.79 -3.13 -1.06
C GLY A 145 18.24 -2.74 -0.75
N THR A 146 18.75 -3.01 0.47
CA THR A 146 20.17 -2.78 0.80
C THR A 146 21.10 -3.81 0.16
N ASN A 147 20.58 -4.91 -0.38
CA ASN A 147 21.38 -5.88 -1.10
C ASN A 147 21.78 -5.34 -2.48
N ARG A 148 23.08 -5.29 -2.78
CA ARG A 148 23.66 -4.79 -4.04
C ARG A 148 23.07 -5.41 -5.32
N ASN A 149 22.51 -6.62 -5.23
CA ASN A 149 21.92 -7.33 -6.38
C ASN A 149 20.45 -6.93 -6.63
N VAL A 150 19.85 -6.09 -5.78
CA VAL A 150 18.47 -5.64 -5.92
C VAL A 150 18.43 -4.28 -6.62
N VAL A 151 17.93 -4.27 -7.85
CA VAL A 151 17.84 -3.05 -8.68
C VAL A 151 16.50 -2.31 -8.56
N ASN A 152 15.48 -2.95 -7.99
CA ASN A 152 14.13 -2.39 -7.85
C ASN A 152 13.59 -2.64 -6.44
N LEU A 153 13.04 -1.60 -5.81
CA LEU A 153 12.31 -1.66 -4.55
C LEU A 153 10.81 -1.89 -4.84
N ALA A 154 10.18 -2.77 -4.05
CA ALA A 154 8.73 -3.02 -4.08
C ALA A 154 8.12 -2.74 -2.69
N GLY A 155 6.82 -2.91 -2.54
CA GLY A 155 6.09 -2.65 -1.29
C GLY A 155 5.36 -1.30 -1.31
N PRO A 156 4.99 -0.75 -0.13
CA PRO A 156 4.17 0.45 -0.02
C PRO A 156 5.01 1.71 -0.27
N LEU A 157 5.43 1.89 -1.52
CA LEU A 157 6.29 3.02 -1.92
C LEU A 157 5.60 4.36 -1.71
N GLN A 158 4.27 4.41 -1.81
CA GLN A 158 3.49 5.62 -1.53
C GLN A 158 3.64 6.07 -0.07
N LEU A 159 3.67 5.12 0.89
CA LEU A 159 3.95 5.42 2.30
C LEU A 159 5.36 5.99 2.47
N LEU A 160 6.36 5.32 1.88
CA LEU A 160 7.75 5.78 1.96
C LEU A 160 7.92 7.18 1.37
N GLN A 161 7.36 7.43 0.19
CA GLN A 161 7.45 8.72 -0.49
C GLN A 161 6.71 9.82 0.29
N SER A 162 5.49 9.56 0.73
CA SER A 162 4.70 10.53 1.50
C SER A 162 5.37 10.89 2.83
N TRP A 163 5.95 9.89 3.50
CA TRP A 163 6.73 10.10 4.71
C TRP A 163 8.01 10.90 4.46
N ILE A 164 8.76 10.61 3.38
CA ILE A 164 9.95 11.39 3.00
C ILE A 164 9.59 12.86 2.77
N PHE A 165 8.51 13.13 2.02
CA PHE A 165 8.07 14.51 1.76
C PHE A 165 7.58 15.23 3.00
N TRP A 166 7.02 14.50 3.97
CA TRP A 166 6.69 15.06 5.28
C TRP A 166 7.95 15.39 6.09
N ARG A 167 8.88 14.43 6.21
CA ARG A 167 10.06 14.51 7.06
C ARG A 167 11.14 15.45 6.54
N PHE A 168 11.26 15.57 5.21
CA PHE A 168 12.27 16.37 4.53
C PHE A 168 11.60 17.41 3.60
N PRO A 169 11.24 18.60 4.12
CA PRO A 169 10.59 19.65 3.33
C PRO A 169 11.38 20.06 2.07
N THR A 170 12.71 19.94 2.09
CA THR A 170 13.58 20.22 0.94
C THR A 170 13.41 19.25 -0.22
N LEU A 171 12.92 18.03 0.04
CA LEU A 171 12.62 17.02 -0.97
C LEU A 171 11.14 17.05 -1.41
N ARG A 172 10.32 17.86 -0.74
CA ARG A 172 8.89 17.95 -0.98
C ARG A 172 8.61 18.65 -2.32
N PRO A 173 7.80 18.04 -3.21
CA PRO A 173 7.34 18.72 -4.42
C PRO A 173 6.46 19.93 -4.10
N SER A 174 6.52 20.96 -4.95
CA SER A 174 5.63 22.12 -4.83
C SER A 174 4.15 21.70 -4.90
N GLY A 175 3.34 22.21 -3.97
CA GLY A 175 1.91 21.89 -3.88
C GLY A 175 1.58 20.67 -3.01
N PHE A 176 2.57 19.97 -2.46
CA PHE A 176 2.35 18.87 -1.50
C PHE A 176 2.04 19.36 -0.07
N ASP A 177 1.90 20.67 0.14
CA ASP A 177 1.66 21.31 1.45
C ASP A 177 0.19 21.34 1.87
N ARG A 178 -0.75 20.96 0.98
CA ARG A 178 -2.18 21.00 1.27
C ARG A 178 -2.57 19.93 2.28
N PHE A 179 -3.16 20.35 3.40
CA PHE A 179 -3.63 19.44 4.44
C PHE A 179 -4.91 18.71 4.01
N GLY A 180 -4.91 17.38 4.17
CA GLY A 180 -6.02 16.48 3.88
C GLY A 180 -5.67 15.08 4.39
N PHE A 181 -6.60 14.43 5.08
CA PHE A 181 -6.42 13.11 5.65
C PHE A 181 -7.13 12.03 4.84
N PRO A 182 -6.52 10.84 4.64
CA PRO A 182 -5.12 10.49 4.97
C PRO A 182 -4.11 11.29 4.12
N LEU A 183 -2.89 11.53 4.60
CA LEU A 183 -1.93 12.42 3.92
C LEU A 183 -1.57 11.94 2.50
N ALA A 184 -1.60 10.64 2.24
CA ALA A 184 -1.39 10.08 0.90
C ALA A 184 -2.48 10.49 -0.10
N SER A 185 -3.66 10.96 0.34
CA SER A 185 -4.70 11.51 -0.54
C SER A 185 -4.22 12.72 -1.35
N ARG A 186 -3.17 13.43 -0.88
CA ARG A 186 -2.51 14.53 -1.60
C ARG A 186 -2.04 14.13 -2.99
N TRP A 187 -1.73 12.85 -3.19
CA TRP A 187 -1.34 12.29 -4.48
C TRP A 187 -2.42 12.40 -5.56
N ALA A 188 -3.72 12.42 -5.19
CA ALA A 188 -4.80 12.59 -6.17
C ALA A 188 -4.75 13.96 -6.88
N THR A 189 -4.17 14.97 -6.23
CA THR A 189 -4.00 16.32 -6.78
C THR A 189 -2.60 16.57 -7.33
N PHE A 190 -1.67 15.64 -7.12
CA PHE A 190 -0.28 15.80 -7.51
C PHE A 190 -0.03 15.26 -8.93
N MET A 191 0.14 16.18 -9.88
CA MET A 191 0.61 15.86 -11.24
C MET A 191 2.09 16.23 -11.37
N PRO A 192 3.03 15.28 -11.30
CA PRO A 192 4.43 15.60 -11.55
C PRO A 192 4.60 16.04 -13.01
N ARG A 193 5.19 17.22 -13.23
CA ARG A 193 5.64 17.63 -14.57
C ARG A 193 6.72 16.66 -15.05
N ASN A 194 6.66 16.31 -16.34
CA ASN A 194 7.47 15.24 -16.94
C ASN A 194 8.91 15.70 -17.27
N ASP A 195 9.62 16.21 -16.26
CA ASP A 195 10.93 16.85 -16.47
C ASP A 195 12.06 15.89 -16.03
N GLY A 196 13.15 15.83 -16.80
CA GLY A 196 14.18 14.77 -16.80
C GLY A 196 14.53 14.10 -15.47
N GLY A 197 14.13 12.84 -15.31
CA GLY A 197 14.28 12.05 -14.06
C GLY A 197 15.72 11.91 -13.56
N ALA A 198 16.72 11.89 -14.45
CA ALA A 198 18.13 11.79 -14.06
C ALA A 198 18.63 13.03 -13.29
N GLN A 199 18.19 14.22 -13.70
CA GLN A 199 18.59 15.48 -13.05
C GLN A 199 17.93 15.63 -11.67
N ARG A 200 16.71 15.11 -11.51
CA ARG A 200 16.03 15.01 -10.21
C ARG A 200 16.74 14.07 -9.25
N LEU A 201 17.20 12.90 -9.71
CA LEU A 201 17.95 11.96 -8.87
C LEU A 201 19.30 12.54 -8.41
N ALA A 202 20.04 13.18 -9.31
CA ALA A 202 21.30 13.85 -8.95
C ALA A 202 21.07 15.00 -7.95
N SER A 203 20.02 15.79 -8.16
CA SER A 203 19.67 16.89 -7.25
C SER A 203 19.22 16.39 -5.88
N ALA A 204 18.36 15.37 -5.83
CA ALA A 204 17.93 14.75 -4.58
C ALA A 204 19.11 14.12 -3.83
N ARG A 205 20.06 13.51 -4.56
CA ARG A 205 21.28 12.96 -3.96
C ARG A 205 22.13 14.06 -3.31
N LEU A 206 22.36 15.16 -4.02
CA LEU A 206 23.09 16.31 -3.49
C LEU A 206 22.40 16.94 -2.27
N LEU A 207 21.07 17.00 -2.26
CA LEU A 207 20.29 17.50 -1.11
C LEU A 207 20.46 16.58 0.10
N LEU A 208 20.42 15.25 -0.10
CA LEU A 208 20.65 14.27 0.96
C LEU A 208 22.09 14.32 1.49
N ASP A 209 23.09 14.46 0.61
CA ASP A 209 24.50 14.53 1.00
C ASP A 209 24.82 15.82 1.80
N ARG A 210 23.99 16.87 1.64
CA ARG A 210 24.14 18.17 2.34
C ARG A 210 23.21 18.33 3.54
N LEU A 211 22.39 17.32 3.84
CA LEU A 211 21.33 17.40 4.84
C LEU A 211 21.90 17.66 6.25
N ARG A 212 21.38 18.68 6.94
CA ARG A 212 21.72 19.01 8.31
C ARG A 212 20.60 18.59 9.26
N VAL A 213 20.90 18.56 10.56
CA VAL A 213 19.94 18.16 11.60
C VAL A 213 18.68 19.04 11.58
N HIS A 214 18.81 20.35 11.36
CA HIS A 214 17.67 21.28 11.32
C HIS A 214 16.82 21.19 10.03
N ASP A 215 17.30 20.50 9.00
CA ASP A 215 16.54 20.30 7.77
C ASP A 215 15.50 19.18 7.90
N VAL A 216 15.51 18.47 9.04
CA VAL A 216 14.59 17.37 9.37
C VAL A 216 13.45 17.92 10.21
N SER A 217 12.21 17.69 9.77
CA SER A 217 11.03 18.04 10.56
C SER A 217 10.80 16.99 11.63
N TYR A 218 11.16 17.29 12.88
CA TYR A 218 10.97 16.39 14.03
C TYR A 218 9.56 16.38 14.61
N LEU A 219 8.67 17.25 14.12
CA LEU A 219 7.28 17.33 14.58
C LEU A 219 6.56 16.01 14.31
N ASP A 220 6.01 15.42 15.37
CA ASP A 220 5.03 14.36 15.25
C ASP A 220 3.80 14.88 14.50
N ILE A 221 3.26 14.05 13.62
CA ILE A 221 2.08 14.40 12.84
C ILE A 221 0.94 14.84 13.79
N ASP A 222 0.81 14.17 14.95
CA ASP A 222 -0.14 14.46 16.03
C ASP A 222 -0.04 15.92 16.50
N LEU A 223 1.16 16.39 16.85
CA LEU A 223 1.39 17.75 17.38
C LEU A 223 1.14 18.83 16.32
N THR A 224 1.40 18.52 15.06
CA THR A 224 1.17 19.46 13.95
C THR A 224 -0.31 19.59 13.60
N CYS A 225 -1.10 18.55 13.85
CA CYS A 225 -2.53 18.53 13.54
C CYS A 225 -3.41 19.09 14.65
N ILE A 226 -2.97 19.00 15.92
CA ILE A 226 -3.65 19.67 17.04
C ILE A 226 -3.58 21.20 16.91
N GLY A 227 -2.53 21.76 16.29
CA GLY A 227 -2.39 23.21 16.07
C GLY A 227 -3.11 23.77 14.84
N LEU A 228 -3.78 22.93 14.04
CA LEU A 228 -4.48 23.30 12.80
C LEU A 228 -5.99 22.99 12.82
N CYS A 229 -6.51 22.46 13.94
CA CYS A 229 -7.93 22.29 14.23
C CYS A 229 -8.44 23.44 15.10
#